data_AF-A0A1H5RBQ0-F1
#
_entry.id   AF-A0A1H5RBQ0-F1
#
_cell.length_a   1.000
_cell.length_b   1.000
_cell.length_c   1.000
_cell.angle_alpha   90.00
_cell.angle_beta   90.00
_cell.angle_gamma   90.00
#
_symmetry.space_group_name_H-M   'P 1'
#
loop_
_entity.id
_entity.type
_entity.pdbx_description
1 polymer ?
#
loop_
_entity_poly.entity_id
_entity_poly.type
_entity_poly.pdbx_seq_one_letter_code
_entity_poly.pdbx_strand_id
1 'polypeptide(L)'
;MFDEPETYVKVERKLENSVSHSWNHSLGELITALLDNGLTLTGFAEHDSVPWNALPGQMTHDEATGEWRLTDTPSRLAASYTLQAVKAG
;
A
#
# COMPACT_ATOMS: atom_id res chain seq x y z
N MET A 1 9.81 4.55 -7.59
CA MET A 1 10.60 5.74 -7.24
C MET A 1 9.62 6.89 -7.14
N PHE A 2 9.46 7.43 -5.94
CA PHE A 2 8.61 8.60 -5.67
C PHE A 2 9.53 9.71 -5.17
N ASP A 3 9.31 10.94 -5.61
CA ASP A 3 10.08 12.12 -5.19
C ASP A 3 9.12 13.10 -4.51
N GLU A 4 9.06 13.04 -3.17
CA GLU A 4 8.13 13.84 -2.35
C GLU A 4 8.93 14.68 -1.33
N PRO A 5 9.20 15.96 -1.64
CA PRO A 5 10.00 16.84 -0.77
C PRO A 5 9.23 17.45 0.40
N GLU A 6 7.95 17.08 0.53
CA GLU A 6 7.05 17.55 1.58
C GLU A 6 6.82 16.43 2.61
N THR A 7 6.58 16.81 3.86
CA THR A 7 6.22 15.88 4.94
C THR A 7 4.79 16.16 5.40
N TYR A 8 4.18 15.21 6.09
CA TYR A 8 2.80 15.32 6.60
C TYR A 8 2.61 16.48 7.60
N VAL A 9 3.71 17.06 8.10
CA VAL A 9 3.73 18.31 8.88
C VAL A 9 4.28 19.44 8.02
N LYS A 10 3.61 20.60 8.01
CA LYS A 10 4.16 21.79 7.36
C LYS A 10 5.44 22.25 8.08
N VAL A 11 6.57 22.16 7.41
CA VAL A 11 7.88 22.65 7.86
C VAL A 11 8.45 23.61 6.81
N GLU A 12 9.11 24.68 7.24
CA GLU A 12 9.70 25.67 6.32
C GLU A 12 10.87 25.11 5.49
N ARG A 13 11.47 24.00 5.93
CA ARG A 13 12.60 23.35 5.26
C ARG A 13 12.12 22.08 4.53
N LYS A 14 12.32 22.01 3.22
CA LYS A 14 12.09 20.81 2.41
C LYS A 14 13.04 19.68 2.80
N LEU A 15 12.59 18.44 2.64
CA LEU A 15 13.43 17.26 2.84
C LEU A 15 14.54 17.25 1.78
N GLU A 16 15.81 17.17 2.20
CA GLU A 16 16.96 17.15 1.28
C GLU A 16 17.14 15.80 0.56
N ASN A 17 16.52 14.73 1.06
CA ASN A 17 16.53 13.38 0.46
C ASN A 17 15.10 12.85 0.33
N SER A 18 14.37 13.35 -0.66
CA SER A 18 12.94 13.09 -0.92
C SER A 18 12.67 11.85 -1.78
N VAL A 19 13.72 11.20 -2.28
CA VAL A 19 13.60 10.03 -3.14
C VAL A 19 13.30 8.80 -2.29
N SER A 20 12.07 8.30 -2.41
CA SER A 20 11.65 7.02 -1.85
C SER A 20 11.78 5.92 -2.90
N HIS A 21 12.57 4.90 -2.56
CA HIS A 21 12.66 3.67 -3.31
C HIS A 21 11.66 2.67 -2.74
N SER A 22 10.70 2.28 -3.56
CA SER A 22 9.81 1.15 -3.28
C SER A 22 10.31 -0.05 -4.08
N TRP A 23 10.40 -1.19 -3.41
CA TRP A 23 10.68 -2.48 -4.04
C TRP A 23 9.40 -3.31 -4.01
N ASN A 24 9.05 -3.92 -5.14
CA ASN A 24 7.95 -4.86 -5.20
C ASN A 24 8.40 -6.18 -4.57
N HIS A 25 8.04 -6.41 -3.32
CA HIS A 25 8.09 -7.75 -2.73
C HIS A 25 6.83 -8.50 -3.13
N SER A 26 6.99 -9.69 -3.69
CA SER A 26 5.82 -10.48 -4.05
C SER A 26 5.06 -10.90 -2.79
N LEU A 27 3.74 -11.08 -2.89
CA LEU A 27 2.95 -11.63 -1.78
C LEU A 27 3.49 -12.98 -1.31
N GLY A 28 3.96 -13.81 -2.25
CA GLY A 28 4.58 -15.10 -1.94
C GLY A 28 5.84 -14.95 -1.08
N GLU A 29 6.68 -13.96 -1.37
CA GLU A 29 7.87 -13.65 -0.57
C GLU A 29 7.50 -13.22 0.85
N LEU A 30 6.54 -12.30 0.99
CA LEU A 30 6.09 -11.81 2.30
C LEU A 30 5.44 -12.93 3.13
N ILE A 31 4.56 -13.71 2.53
CA ILE A 31 3.90 -14.85 3.19
C ILE A 31 4.95 -15.87 3.64
N THR A 32 5.86 -16.25 2.75
CA THR A 32 6.91 -17.23 3.06
C THR A 32 7.81 -16.74 4.18
N ALA A 33 8.22 -15.47 4.15
CA ALA A 33 9.05 -14.89 5.21
C ALA A 33 8.39 -14.93 6.60
N LEU A 34 7.06 -14.69 6.67
CA LEU A 34 6.32 -14.80 7.93
C LEU A 34 6.27 -16.24 8.43
N LEU A 35 5.97 -17.19 7.54
CA LEU A 35 5.92 -18.62 7.87
C LEU A 35 7.28 -19.15 8.32
N ASP A 36 8.36 -18.80 7.62
CA ASP A 36 9.73 -19.22 7.96
C ASP A 36 10.20 -18.66 9.32
N ASN A 37 9.64 -17.54 9.77
CA ASN A 37 9.90 -16.97 11.09
C ASN A 37 8.97 -17.52 12.19
N GLY A 38 8.16 -18.53 11.86
CA GLY A 38 7.25 -19.20 12.79
C GLY A 38 6.02 -18.37 13.15
N LEU A 39 5.65 -17.37 12.34
CA LEU A 39 4.40 -16.65 12.52
C LEU A 39 3.25 -17.44 11.88
N THR A 40 2.09 -17.40 12.54
CA THR A 40 0.84 -17.96 12.01
C THR A 40 0.02 -16.83 11.40
N LEU A 41 -0.35 -16.96 10.13
CA LEU A 41 -1.26 -16.02 9.48
C LEU A 41 -2.66 -16.12 10.09
N THR A 42 -3.24 -14.98 10.45
CA THR A 42 -4.57 -14.88 11.06
C THR A 42 -5.58 -14.14 10.18
N GLY A 43 -5.10 -13.41 9.17
CA GLY A 43 -5.95 -12.68 8.24
C GLY A 43 -5.20 -12.25 6.99
N PHE A 44 -5.87 -12.32 5.86
CA PHE A 44 -5.43 -11.77 4.60
C PHE A 44 -6.65 -11.24 3.83
N ALA A 45 -6.61 -9.98 3.41
CA ALA A 45 -7.67 -9.35 2.64
C ALA A 45 -7.05 -8.44 1.58
N GLU A 46 -7.49 -8.61 0.34
CA GLU A 46 -7.18 -7.69 -0.75
C GLU A 46 -8.28 -6.65 -0.87
N HIS A 47 -7.88 -5.41 -1.13
CA HIS A 47 -8.78 -4.28 -1.29
C HIS A 47 -8.64 -3.74 -2.71
N ASP A 48 -9.77 -3.36 -3.29
CA ASP A 48 -9.87 -2.75 -4.61
C ASP A 48 -9.67 -1.22 -4.60
N SER A 49 -9.23 -0.67 -3.46
CA SER A 49 -8.90 0.74 -3.26
C SER A 49 -7.55 0.95 -2.58
N VAL A 50 -7.04 2.18 -2.70
CA VAL A 50 -5.77 2.64 -2.13
C VAL A 50 -5.83 4.16 -1.85
N PRO A 51 -5.19 4.69 -0.79
CA PRO A 51 -5.42 6.08 -0.36
C PRO A 51 -4.73 7.16 -1.22
N TRP A 52 -4.02 6.79 -2.28
CA TRP A 52 -3.42 7.73 -3.24
C TRP A 52 -3.76 7.31 -4.67
N ASN A 53 -3.64 8.22 -5.63
CA ASN A 53 -3.88 7.91 -7.04
C ASN A 53 -2.71 7.09 -7.63
N ALA A 54 -2.76 5.76 -7.44
CA ALA A 54 -1.69 4.85 -7.83
C ALA A 54 -1.53 4.70 -9.35
N LEU A 55 -2.61 4.88 -10.13
CA LEU A 55 -2.64 4.79 -11.58
C LEU A 55 -3.33 6.04 -12.17
N PRO A 56 -2.60 7.17 -12.30
CA PRO A 56 -3.16 8.43 -12.80
C PRO A 56 -3.86 8.26 -14.15
N GLY A 57 -5.09 8.77 -14.25
CA GLY A 57 -5.94 8.66 -15.45
C GLY A 57 -6.72 7.35 -15.58
N GLN A 58 -6.52 6.36 -14.69
CA GLN A 58 -7.28 5.11 -14.67
C GLN A 58 -8.07 4.91 -13.37
N MET A 59 -7.93 5.83 -12.41
CA MET A 59 -8.58 5.75 -11.11
C MET A 59 -9.50 6.94 -10.85
N THR A 60 -10.60 6.68 -10.16
CA THR A 60 -11.57 7.66 -9.69
C THR A 60 -11.47 7.76 -8.16
N HIS A 61 -11.52 8.99 -7.64
CA HIS A 61 -11.61 9.25 -6.21
C HIS A 61 -13.03 8.96 -5.72
N ASP A 62 -13.15 8.12 -4.69
CA ASP A 62 -14.40 7.81 -4.02
C ASP A 62 -14.57 8.73 -2.81
N GLU A 63 -15.42 9.75 -2.94
CA GLU A 63 -15.69 10.74 -1.89
C GLU A 63 -16.25 10.14 -0.59
N ALA A 64 -16.88 8.96 -0.64
CA ALA A 64 -17.44 8.32 0.57
C ALA A 64 -16.36 7.69 1.45
N THR A 65 -15.28 7.20 0.83
CA THR A 65 -14.18 6.50 1.51
C THR A 65 -12.90 7.33 1.59
N GLY A 66 -12.75 8.34 0.74
CA GLY A 66 -11.54 9.13 0.58
C GLY A 66 -10.40 8.37 -0.13
N GLU A 67 -10.72 7.28 -0.81
CA GLU A 67 -9.73 6.42 -1.47
C GLU A 67 -9.90 6.42 -3.00
N TRP A 68 -8.90 5.89 -3.70
CA TRP A 68 -8.89 5.76 -5.15
C TRP A 68 -9.19 4.32 -5.55
N ARG A 69 -10.07 4.15 -6.54
CA ARG A 69 -10.45 2.85 -7.15
C ARG A 69 -10.26 2.92 -8.65
N LEU A 70 -10.09 1.81 -9.35
CA LEU A 70 -10.14 1.83 -10.82
C LEU A 70 -11.47 2.43 -11.30
N THR A 71 -11.42 3.31 -12.28
CA THR A 71 -12.61 3.91 -12.89
C THR A 71 -13.48 2.82 -13.53
N ASP A 72 -12.84 1.91 -14.28
CA ASP A 72 -13.50 0.81 -14.96
C ASP A 72 -13.26 -0.50 -14.22
N THR A 73 -14.34 -1.14 -13.77
CA THR A 73 -14.32 -2.44 -13.06
C THR A 73 -13.36 -2.46 -11.85
N PRO A 74 -13.67 -1.72 -10.77
CA PRO A 74 -12.84 -1.61 -9.55
C PRO A 74 -12.24 -2.92 -9.05
N SER A 75 -13.04 -3.99 -9.01
CA SER A 75 -12.66 -5.30 -8.48
C SER A 75 -11.57 -6.04 -9.24
N ARG A 76 -11.08 -5.52 -10.38
CA ARG A 76 -10.01 -6.15 -11.17
C ARG A 76 -8.60 -5.88 -10.66
N LEU A 77 -8.44 -4.93 -9.76
CA LEU A 77 -7.14 -4.57 -9.19
C LEU A 77 -7.21 -4.76 -7.68
N ALA A 78 -6.35 -5.64 -7.14
CA ALA A 78 -6.00 -5.62 -5.73
C ALA A 78 -5.05 -4.43 -5.50
N ALA A 79 -5.61 -3.25 -5.26
CA ALA A 79 -4.88 -1.99 -5.16
C ALA A 79 -4.09 -1.88 -3.85
N SER A 80 -4.58 -2.52 -2.78
CA SER A 80 -3.86 -2.68 -1.52
C SER A 80 -4.26 -4.00 -0.84
N TYR A 81 -3.56 -4.38 0.23
CA TYR A 81 -3.91 -5.58 1.01
C TYR A 81 -3.61 -5.38 2.51
N THR A 82 -4.36 -6.10 3.35
CA THR A 82 -4.09 -6.26 4.78
C THR A 82 -3.58 -7.67 5.04
N LEU A 83 -2.49 -7.79 5.77
CA LEU A 83 -1.91 -9.06 6.21
C LEU A 83 -1.71 -9.03 7.72
N GLN A 84 -2.24 -10.04 8.40
CA GLN A 84 -2.17 -10.19 9.86
C GLN A 84 -1.53 -11.53 10.20
N ALA A 85 -0.59 -11.49 11.16
CA ALA A 85 0.07 -12.68 11.65
C ALA A 85 0.42 -12.52 13.14
N VAL A 86 0.47 -13.65 13.85
CA VAL A 86 0.84 -13.71 15.27
C VAL A 86 2.02 -14.64 15.46
N LYS A 87 2.92 -14.29 16.39
CA LYS A 87 3.97 -15.18 16.87
C LYS A 87 3.52 -15.80 18.18
N ALA A 88 3.53 -17.12 18.27
CA ALA A 88 3.36 -17.79 19.56
C ALA A 88 4.54 -17.40 20.46
N GLY A 89 4.24 -16.92 21.67
CA GLY A 89 5.24 -16.52 22.66
C GLY A 89 6.00 -17.70 23.25
#